data_AF-A0A3B6VA31-F1
#
_entry.id   AF-A0A3B6VA31-F1
#
_cell.length_a   1.000
_cell.length_b   1.000
_cell.length_c   1.000
_cell.angle_alpha   90.00
_cell.angle_beta   90.00
_cell.angle_gamma   90.00
#
_symmetry.space_group_name_H-M   'P 1'
#
loop_
_entity.id
_entity.type
_entity.pdbx_description
1 polymer ?
#
loop_
_entity_poly.entity_id
_entity_poly.type
_entity_poly.pdbx_seq_one_letter_code
_entity_poly.pdbx_strand_id
1 'polypeptide(L)'
;MNNSTLYIIIAVIFIIILISTIIMIKNIFSKKVHKPSKNTKKKMHELRKTVSLNPKDLDSLYELALIEEEYQELSGALPKYEFLLSKRYFKDNDINEIEIYKKLEEGYDKLENKENSFKYAMMISKLEPNNIDYAVKIGNVLGQEGKYKLASEYFNKVIIAKENLSIEEARTAALSFFMIKDYKKSIIFLEALYKKILNNKETDISEIYNIEILLISLYISADELNRAITFLEQILSNKNIKEDHKMYINRIYMYILYKLSDNDKFLSKYKELKSYYKLDEAKEEYAPLIFDFAFYSYFLKDIDTSISYFKKLNSFHKLEYSVYYLYQILEYLNEVNKAFTQLTKLRNAMKLNDEKYKNENYEKYIDSELIDIWELVLSLWQGTFIKFDYITSNTTQNPENKMDIDKILAELNNASNENDNIKNTNLNEIDKIYSLNLNNFKKLCKNLIQNKLSYSIMQEYTDNVISYNYGDEVNYLAYHITKSRKDLTLISVKRWKNTEVGELIIRDFLLMVNESGAKNGILILPVRLSNSAKSYAKHNDKITVYTRSQFNSFLKSNFTN
;
A
#
# COMPACT_ATOMS: atom_id res chain seq x y z
N MET A 1 60.65 14.19 -26.82
CA MET A 1 59.82 15.42 -26.79
C MET A 1 59.77 15.92 -25.37
N ASN A 2 59.98 17.22 -25.16
CA ASN A 2 59.91 17.81 -23.82
C ASN A 2 58.48 17.70 -23.29
N ASN A 3 58.27 17.47 -21.99
CA ASN A 3 56.91 17.36 -21.42
C ASN A 3 56.04 18.58 -21.78
N SER A 4 56.62 19.78 -21.92
CA SER A 4 55.91 20.97 -22.38
C SER A 4 55.40 20.88 -23.83
N THR A 5 56.13 20.25 -24.75
CA THR A 5 55.68 20.06 -26.14
C THR A 5 54.55 19.04 -26.22
N LEU A 6 54.54 18.02 -25.35
CA LEU A 6 53.42 17.07 -25.25
C LEU A 6 52.14 17.76 -24.76
N TYR A 7 52.22 18.59 -23.71
CA TYR A 7 51.06 19.32 -23.18
C TYR A 7 50.47 20.33 -24.18
N ILE A 8 51.33 21.01 -24.96
CA ILE A 8 50.87 21.93 -26.01
C ILE A 8 50.11 21.16 -27.10
N ILE A 9 50.60 19.99 -27.51
CA ILE A 9 49.93 19.17 -28.53
C ILE A 9 48.58 18.66 -28.03
N ILE A 10 48.51 18.19 -26.78
CA ILE A 10 47.25 17.73 -26.17
C ILE A 10 46.24 18.89 -26.06
N ALA A 11 46.68 20.08 -25.66
CA ALA A 11 45.80 21.25 -25.58
C ALA A 11 45.25 21.66 -26.95
N VAL A 12 46.08 21.63 -28.00
CA VAL A 12 45.64 21.93 -29.38
C VAL A 12 44.63 20.90 -29.89
N ILE A 13 44.87 19.60 -29.65
CA ILE A 13 43.93 18.54 -30.01
C ILE A 13 42.60 18.74 -29.28
N PHE A 14 42.64 19.08 -27.98
CA PHE A 14 41.44 19.32 -27.20
C PHE A 14 40.63 20.52 -27.73
N ILE A 15 41.30 21.61 -28.12
CA ILE A 15 40.67 22.78 -28.74
C ILE A 15 40.03 22.41 -30.08
N ILE A 16 40.68 21.60 -30.91
CA ILE A 16 40.14 21.16 -32.20
C ILE A 16 38.90 20.27 -32.02
N ILE A 17 38.93 19.38 -31.03
CA ILE A 17 37.77 18.56 -30.66
C ILE A 17 36.63 19.45 -30.17
N LEU A 18 36.92 20.44 -29.31
CA LEU A 18 35.92 21.35 -28.75
C LEU A 18 35.29 22.25 -29.83
N ILE A 19 36.07 22.72 -30.80
CA ILE A 19 35.55 23.46 -31.97
C ILE A 19 34.70 22.52 -32.85
N SER A 20 35.14 21.29 -33.09
CA SER A 20 34.38 20.32 -33.88
C SER A 20 33.07 19.92 -33.20
N THR A 21 33.05 19.75 -31.88
CA THR A 21 31.81 19.47 -31.14
C THR A 21 30.88 20.68 -31.14
N ILE A 22 31.38 21.92 -31.01
CA ILE A 22 30.57 23.13 -31.17
C ILE A 22 29.97 23.21 -32.58
N ILE A 23 30.73 22.89 -33.63
CA ILE A 23 30.25 22.87 -35.02
C ILE A 23 29.21 21.76 -35.22
N MET A 24 29.45 20.55 -34.68
CA MET A 24 28.50 19.44 -34.74
C MET A 24 27.21 19.75 -33.99
N ILE A 25 27.29 20.31 -32.78
CA ILE A 25 26.14 20.78 -32.00
C ILE A 25 25.40 21.84 -32.81
N LYS A 26 26.08 22.83 -33.38
CA LYS A 26 25.44 23.85 -34.23
C LYS A 26 24.77 23.25 -35.47
N ASN A 27 25.32 22.20 -36.06
CA ASN A 27 24.73 21.50 -37.21
C ASN A 27 23.54 20.61 -36.81
N ILE A 28 23.63 19.91 -35.69
CA ILE A 28 22.57 19.03 -35.14
C ILE A 28 21.39 19.89 -34.62
N PHE A 29 21.66 21.05 -34.04
CA PHE A 29 20.64 22.04 -33.64
C PHE A 29 20.19 22.96 -34.79
N SER A 30 20.80 22.86 -35.97
CA SER A 30 20.25 23.49 -37.18
C SER A 30 19.12 22.64 -37.75
N LYS A 31 17.96 22.62 -37.08
CA LYS A 31 16.70 22.41 -37.82
C LYS A 31 16.71 23.45 -38.95
N LYS A 32 16.48 23.02 -40.20
CA LYS A 32 16.31 23.94 -41.33
C LYS A 32 15.20 24.93 -40.97
N VAL A 33 15.57 26.09 -40.43
CA VAL A 33 14.68 27.24 -40.32
C VAL A 33 14.34 27.57 -41.75
N HIS A 34 13.10 27.31 -42.16
CA HIS A 34 12.58 27.83 -43.40
C HIS A 34 12.76 29.35 -43.32
N LYS A 35 13.72 29.91 -44.06
CA LYS A 35 13.90 31.38 -44.12
C LYS A 35 12.76 31.91 -44.98
N PRO A 36 11.75 32.59 -44.41
CA PRO A 36 10.61 33.04 -45.19
C PRO A 36 11.05 34.17 -46.12
N SER A 37 10.36 34.32 -47.25
CA SER A 37 10.75 35.23 -48.33
C SER A 37 10.86 36.69 -47.88
N LYS A 38 11.67 37.51 -48.57
CA LYS A 38 11.78 38.96 -48.32
C LYS A 38 10.41 39.69 -48.39
N ASN A 39 9.46 39.15 -49.16
CA ASN A 39 8.11 39.69 -49.30
C ASN A 39 7.26 39.45 -48.04
N THR A 40 7.43 38.31 -47.36
CA THR A 40 6.69 37.96 -46.13
C THR A 40 7.03 38.93 -44.98
N LYS A 41 8.31 39.32 -44.85
CA LYS A 41 8.74 40.31 -43.84
C LYS A 41 8.16 41.70 -44.07
N LYS A 42 8.06 42.12 -45.34
CA LYS A 42 7.43 43.41 -45.70
C LYS A 42 5.93 43.39 -45.38
N LYS A 43 5.25 42.30 -45.75
CA LYS A 43 3.84 42.07 -45.46
C LYS A 43 3.55 42.08 -43.96
N MET A 44 4.40 41.45 -43.13
CA MET A 44 4.29 41.49 -41.67
C MET A 44 4.32 42.94 -41.13
N HIS A 45 5.24 43.78 -41.63
CA HIS A 45 5.35 45.16 -41.20
C HIS A 45 4.16 46.02 -41.64
N GLU A 46 3.61 45.79 -42.83
CA GLU A 46 2.38 46.42 -43.31
C GLU A 46 1.17 46.00 -42.46
N LEU A 47 1.01 44.70 -42.18
CA LEU A 47 -0.06 44.18 -41.32
C LEU A 47 0.03 44.72 -39.89
N ARG A 48 1.23 44.86 -39.31
CA ARG A 48 1.40 45.51 -38.00
C ARG A 48 0.87 46.94 -37.97
N LYS A 49 1.11 47.71 -39.04
CA LYS A 49 0.54 49.07 -39.18
C LYS A 49 -0.97 49.02 -39.30
N THR A 50 -1.51 48.15 -40.15
CA THR A 50 -2.96 48.00 -40.36
C THR A 50 -3.68 47.64 -39.05
N VAL A 51 -3.19 46.62 -38.34
CA VAL A 51 -3.74 46.19 -37.05
C VAL A 51 -3.61 47.28 -35.98
N SER A 52 -2.52 48.06 -35.97
CA SER A 52 -2.38 49.18 -35.03
C SER A 52 -3.37 50.33 -35.30
N LEU A 53 -3.73 50.55 -36.57
CA LEU A 53 -4.69 51.59 -36.98
C LEU A 53 -6.14 51.12 -36.81
N ASN A 54 -6.41 49.82 -37.03
CA ASN A 54 -7.72 49.21 -36.85
C ASN A 54 -7.61 47.87 -36.09
N PRO A 55 -7.58 47.88 -34.75
CA PRO A 55 -7.49 46.66 -33.94
C PRO A 55 -8.70 45.72 -34.04
N LYS A 56 -9.77 46.12 -34.74
CA LYS A 56 -10.99 45.31 -34.95
C LYS A 56 -10.98 44.56 -36.29
N ASP A 57 -10.00 44.78 -37.15
CA ASP A 57 -9.83 44.01 -38.37
C ASP A 57 -9.30 42.61 -38.03
N LEU A 58 -10.24 41.66 -37.87
CA LEU A 58 -9.94 40.31 -37.42
C LEU A 58 -9.20 39.48 -38.48
N ASP A 59 -9.46 39.72 -39.77
CA ASP A 59 -8.80 39.02 -40.88
C ASP A 59 -7.31 39.40 -40.93
N SER A 60 -7.02 40.71 -40.90
CA SER A 60 -5.64 41.21 -40.85
C SER A 60 -4.91 40.76 -39.57
N LEU A 61 -5.63 40.68 -38.46
CA LEU A 61 -5.07 40.20 -37.19
C LEU A 61 -4.71 38.71 -37.25
N TYR A 62 -5.57 37.89 -37.86
CA TYR A 62 -5.33 36.47 -38.05
C TYR A 62 -4.15 36.22 -39.00
N GLU A 63 -4.10 36.93 -40.14
CA GLU A 63 -2.99 36.82 -41.07
C GLU A 63 -1.66 37.25 -40.44
N LEU A 64 -1.68 38.30 -39.61
CA LEU A 64 -0.51 38.73 -38.84
C LEU A 64 -0.05 37.64 -37.86
N ALA A 65 -0.98 36.99 -37.15
CA ALA A 65 -0.65 35.93 -36.19
C ALA A 65 0.00 34.72 -36.88
N LEU A 66 -0.49 34.32 -38.06
CA LEU A 66 0.09 33.23 -38.86
C LEU A 66 1.53 33.54 -39.29
N ILE A 67 1.77 34.78 -39.75
CA ILE A 67 3.12 35.19 -40.18
C ILE A 67 4.06 35.26 -38.96
N GLU A 68 3.62 35.82 -37.84
CA GLU A 68 4.44 35.88 -36.63
C GLU A 68 4.80 34.48 -36.09
N GLU A 69 3.88 33.52 -36.16
CA GLU A 69 4.14 32.11 -35.85
C GLU A 69 5.19 31.49 -36.78
N GLU A 70 5.10 31.76 -38.09
CA GLU A 70 6.10 31.30 -39.09
C GLU A 70 7.51 31.82 -38.75
N TYR A 71 7.62 33.06 -38.25
CA TYR A 71 8.87 33.66 -37.80
C TYR A 71 9.29 33.26 -36.38
N GLN A 72 8.56 32.36 -35.70
CA GLN A 72 8.76 31.98 -34.29
C GLN A 72 8.66 33.17 -33.32
N GLU A 73 7.96 34.24 -33.70
CA GLU A 73 7.64 35.39 -32.84
C GLU A 73 6.41 35.10 -31.95
N LEU A 74 6.51 34.01 -31.17
CA LEU A 74 5.39 33.43 -30.40
C LEU A 74 4.77 34.42 -29.41
N SER A 75 5.57 35.27 -28.75
CA SER A 75 5.06 36.29 -27.82
C SER A 75 4.11 37.29 -28.48
N GLY A 76 4.25 37.51 -29.78
CA GLY A 76 3.34 38.33 -30.57
C GLY A 76 2.13 37.56 -31.09
N ALA A 77 2.32 36.33 -31.57
CA ALA A 77 1.30 35.54 -32.23
C ALA A 77 0.21 35.02 -31.26
N LEU A 78 0.60 34.49 -30.10
CA LEU A 78 -0.32 33.79 -29.19
C LEU A 78 -1.45 34.72 -28.67
N PRO A 79 -1.17 35.93 -28.14
CA PRO A 79 -2.24 36.83 -27.67
C PRO A 79 -3.24 37.23 -28.78
N LYS A 80 -2.80 37.23 -30.04
CA LYS A 80 -3.70 37.49 -31.19
C LYS A 80 -4.65 36.34 -31.40
N TYR A 81 -4.18 35.10 -31.33
CA TYR A 81 -5.04 33.92 -31.37
C TYR A 81 -6.03 33.89 -30.20
N GLU A 82 -5.61 34.24 -28.99
CA GLU A 82 -6.51 34.35 -27.83
C GLU A 82 -7.60 35.42 -28.04
N PHE A 83 -7.21 36.58 -28.58
CA PHE A 83 -8.17 37.64 -28.91
C PHE A 83 -9.17 37.18 -29.97
N LEU A 84 -8.71 36.52 -31.04
CA LEU A 84 -9.58 35.98 -32.08
C LEU A 84 -10.56 34.93 -31.53
N LEU A 85 -10.12 34.06 -30.62
CA LEU A 85 -11.00 33.13 -29.88
C LEU A 85 -12.05 33.89 -29.06
N SER A 86 -11.67 34.95 -28.34
CA SER A 86 -12.61 35.77 -27.55
C SER A 86 -13.67 36.47 -28.40
N LYS A 87 -13.40 36.67 -29.70
CA LYS A 87 -14.31 37.25 -30.69
C LYS A 87 -15.07 36.20 -31.51
N ARG A 88 -14.92 34.91 -31.17
CA ARG A 88 -15.52 33.78 -31.89
C ARG A 88 -15.15 33.72 -33.38
N TYR A 89 -14.05 34.35 -33.77
CA TYR A 89 -13.64 34.47 -35.17
C TYR A 89 -13.48 33.11 -35.84
N PHE A 90 -12.85 32.15 -35.16
CA PHE A 90 -12.59 30.82 -35.71
C PHE A 90 -13.88 30.04 -35.95
N LYS A 91 -14.77 30.01 -34.95
CA LYS A 91 -16.10 29.42 -35.06
C LYS A 91 -16.93 30.05 -36.17
N ASP A 92 -16.92 31.37 -36.29
CA ASP A 92 -17.75 32.08 -37.28
C ASP A 92 -17.19 31.95 -38.72
N ASN A 93 -15.93 31.52 -38.87
CA ASN A 93 -15.26 31.27 -40.16
C ASN A 93 -14.97 29.77 -40.42
N ASP A 94 -15.63 28.86 -39.70
CA ASP A 94 -15.47 27.40 -39.83
C ASP A 94 -14.00 26.90 -39.69
N ILE A 95 -13.17 27.62 -38.94
CA ILE A 95 -11.80 27.22 -38.64
C ILE A 95 -11.81 26.30 -37.41
N ASN A 96 -11.08 25.19 -37.49
CA ASN A 96 -11.00 24.22 -36.40
C ASN A 96 -10.31 24.80 -35.16
N GLU A 97 -11.10 25.17 -34.15
CA GLU A 97 -10.61 25.74 -32.88
C GLU A 97 -9.69 24.79 -32.12
N ILE A 98 -9.83 23.46 -32.27
CA ILE A 98 -8.93 22.49 -31.64
C ILE A 98 -7.50 22.68 -32.10
N GLU A 99 -7.29 22.94 -33.40
CA GLU A 99 -5.95 23.18 -33.94
C GLU A 99 -5.37 24.51 -33.43
N ILE A 100 -6.22 25.51 -33.20
CA ILE A 100 -5.79 26.77 -32.57
C ILE A 100 -5.41 26.54 -31.11
N TYR A 101 -6.17 25.74 -30.36
CA TYR A 101 -5.81 25.39 -28.98
C TYR A 101 -4.50 24.60 -28.91
N LYS A 102 -4.25 23.66 -29.82
CA LYS A 102 -2.96 22.92 -29.91
C LYS A 102 -1.80 23.87 -30.17
N LYS A 103 -1.96 24.85 -31.08
CA LYS A 103 -0.95 25.90 -31.33
C LYS A 103 -0.69 26.77 -30.10
N LEU A 104 -1.74 27.15 -29.38
CA LEU A 104 -1.63 27.93 -28.15
C LEU A 104 -0.90 27.15 -27.07
N GLU A 105 -1.28 25.89 -26.87
CA GLU A 105 -0.68 24.99 -25.90
C GLU A 105 0.82 24.78 -26.15
N GLU A 106 1.21 24.38 -27.36
CA GLU A 106 2.62 24.20 -27.75
C GLU A 106 3.41 25.51 -27.71
N GLY A 107 2.78 26.61 -28.13
CA GLY A 107 3.39 27.94 -28.13
C GLY A 107 3.71 28.43 -26.71
N TYR A 108 2.78 28.29 -25.77
CA TYR A 108 3.01 28.67 -24.38
C TYR A 108 3.98 27.72 -23.67
N ASP A 109 3.99 26.43 -24.01
CA ASP A 109 4.97 25.46 -23.51
C ASP A 109 6.40 25.87 -23.90
N LYS A 110 6.63 26.27 -25.16
CA LYS A 110 7.92 26.79 -25.64
C LYS A 110 8.36 28.10 -24.98
N LEU A 111 7.40 28.91 -24.51
CA LEU A 111 7.66 30.14 -23.77
C LEU A 111 7.81 29.89 -22.26
N GLU A 112 7.82 28.62 -21.81
CA GLU A 112 7.84 28.20 -20.41
C GLU A 112 6.68 28.77 -19.57
N ASN A 113 5.61 29.20 -20.23
CA ASN A 113 4.38 29.67 -19.58
C ASN A 113 3.48 28.46 -19.27
N LYS A 114 3.81 27.79 -18.17
CA LYS A 114 3.14 26.55 -17.74
C LYS A 114 1.64 26.74 -17.50
N GLU A 115 1.21 27.87 -16.93
CA GLU A 115 -0.21 28.13 -16.63
C GLU A 115 -1.08 28.16 -17.89
N ASN A 116 -0.66 28.93 -18.89
CA ASN A 116 -1.41 29.03 -20.14
C ASN A 116 -1.31 27.73 -20.96
N SER A 117 -0.15 27.08 -20.99
CA SER A 117 -0.03 25.77 -21.63
C SER A 117 -0.98 24.75 -20.99
N PHE A 118 -1.03 24.67 -19.65
CA PHE A 118 -1.95 23.80 -18.93
C PHE A 118 -3.42 24.14 -19.20
N LYS A 119 -3.78 25.43 -19.19
CA LYS A 119 -5.13 25.90 -19.53
C LYS A 119 -5.58 25.41 -20.91
N TYR A 120 -4.73 25.53 -21.93
CA TYR A 120 -5.07 25.08 -23.28
C TYR A 120 -5.06 23.55 -23.42
N ALA A 121 -4.16 22.84 -22.72
CA ALA A 121 -4.23 21.39 -22.62
C ALA A 121 -5.58 20.91 -22.05
N MET A 122 -6.07 21.57 -20.99
CA MET A 122 -7.39 21.29 -20.42
C MET A 122 -8.54 21.53 -21.40
N MET A 123 -8.47 22.62 -22.19
CA MET A 123 -9.45 22.89 -23.26
C MET A 123 -9.45 21.80 -24.34
N ILE A 124 -8.26 21.38 -24.79
CA ILE A 124 -8.10 20.31 -25.78
C ILE A 124 -8.69 19.01 -25.23
N SER A 125 -8.40 18.65 -23.97
CA SER A 125 -8.94 17.43 -23.36
C SER A 125 -10.47 17.45 -23.18
N LYS A 126 -11.09 18.62 -23.04
CA LYS A 126 -12.57 18.72 -23.06
C LYS A 126 -13.16 18.41 -24.44
N LEU A 127 -12.49 18.82 -25.51
CA LEU A 127 -12.95 18.62 -26.89
C LEU A 127 -12.55 17.25 -27.45
N GLU A 128 -11.41 16.72 -27.03
CA GLU A 128 -10.90 15.40 -27.38
C GLU A 128 -10.77 14.51 -26.12
N PRO A 129 -11.88 14.09 -25.48
CA PRO A 129 -11.85 13.40 -24.17
C PRO A 129 -11.16 12.04 -24.17
N ASN A 130 -10.97 11.44 -25.35
CA ASN A 130 -10.30 10.17 -25.58
C ASN A 130 -8.83 10.32 -26.00
N ASN A 131 -8.31 11.55 -26.11
CA ASN A 131 -6.90 11.77 -26.43
C ASN A 131 -6.04 11.44 -25.21
N ILE A 132 -5.31 10.32 -25.30
CA ILE A 132 -4.54 9.78 -24.17
C ILE A 132 -3.29 10.62 -23.89
N ASP A 133 -2.64 11.18 -24.92
CA ASP A 133 -1.46 12.02 -24.74
C ASP A 133 -1.76 13.25 -23.88
N TYR A 134 -2.89 13.92 -24.15
CA TYR A 134 -3.36 15.02 -23.32
C TYR A 134 -3.81 14.57 -21.92
N ALA A 135 -4.37 13.36 -21.79
CA ALA A 135 -4.68 12.80 -20.48
C ALA A 135 -3.42 12.55 -19.64
N VAL A 136 -2.34 12.02 -20.25
CA VAL A 136 -1.04 11.86 -19.61
C VAL A 136 -0.45 13.21 -19.21
N LYS A 137 -0.41 14.16 -20.15
CA LYS A 137 0.15 15.51 -19.92
C LYS A 137 -0.56 16.23 -18.77
N ILE A 138 -1.89 16.26 -18.78
CA ILE A 138 -2.70 16.91 -17.74
C ILE A 138 -2.56 16.18 -16.40
N GLY A 139 -2.64 14.84 -16.40
CA GLY A 139 -2.48 14.04 -15.20
C GLY A 139 -1.12 14.26 -14.53
N ASN A 140 -0.06 14.35 -15.34
CA ASN A 140 1.29 14.61 -14.86
C ASN A 140 1.42 16.01 -14.24
N VAL A 141 0.93 17.06 -14.92
CA VAL A 141 0.94 18.43 -14.37
C VAL A 141 0.14 18.51 -13.06
N LEU A 142 -1.08 17.97 -13.02
CA LEU A 142 -1.91 17.96 -11.82
C LEU A 142 -1.24 17.22 -10.65
N GLY A 143 -0.57 16.10 -10.93
CA GLY A 143 0.15 15.32 -9.92
C GLY A 143 1.37 16.07 -9.37
N GLN A 144 2.14 16.74 -10.24
CA GLN A 144 3.28 17.58 -9.84
C GLN A 144 2.85 18.80 -9.01
N GLU A 145 1.67 19.35 -9.26
CA GLU A 145 1.06 20.43 -8.47
C GLU A 145 0.24 19.93 -7.26
N GLY A 146 0.29 18.63 -6.94
CA GLY A 146 -0.34 18.07 -5.74
C GLY A 146 -1.85 17.88 -5.80
N LYS A 147 -2.48 18.08 -6.96
CA LYS A 147 -3.91 17.85 -7.20
C LYS A 147 -4.20 16.37 -7.50
N TYR A 148 -3.75 15.50 -6.60
CA TYR A 148 -3.68 14.04 -6.79
C TYR A 148 -5.02 13.38 -7.16
N LYS A 149 -6.14 13.86 -6.59
CA LYS A 149 -7.46 13.32 -6.92
C LYS A 149 -7.81 13.56 -8.39
N LEU A 150 -7.64 14.78 -8.88
CA LEU A 150 -7.90 15.11 -10.29
C LEU A 150 -6.88 14.41 -11.19
N ALA A 151 -5.60 14.40 -10.82
CA ALA A 151 -4.57 13.66 -11.56
C ALA A 151 -4.95 12.18 -11.74
N SER A 152 -5.47 11.55 -10.69
CA SER A 152 -5.91 10.14 -10.73
C SER A 152 -7.07 9.89 -11.71
N GLU A 153 -7.96 10.87 -11.91
CA GLU A 153 -9.06 10.76 -12.87
C GLU A 153 -8.54 10.70 -14.31
N TYR A 154 -7.53 11.50 -14.64
CA TYR A 154 -6.85 11.45 -15.93
C TYR A 154 -6.02 10.17 -16.10
N PHE A 155 -5.25 9.76 -15.09
CA PHE A 155 -4.47 8.53 -15.17
C PHE A 155 -5.34 7.26 -15.23
N ASN A 156 -6.61 7.29 -14.78
CA ASN A 156 -7.53 6.18 -15.02
C ASN A 156 -7.75 5.92 -16.52
N LYS A 157 -7.79 6.97 -17.36
CA LYS A 157 -7.88 6.83 -18.83
C LYS A 157 -6.64 6.15 -19.40
N VAL A 158 -5.47 6.50 -18.86
CA VAL A 158 -4.16 5.94 -19.25
C VAL A 158 -4.08 4.44 -18.94
N ILE A 159 -4.60 3.99 -17.78
CA ILE A 159 -4.70 2.56 -17.44
C ILE A 159 -5.52 1.80 -18.50
N ILE A 160 -6.68 2.36 -18.88
CA ILE A 160 -7.60 1.72 -19.85
C ILE A 160 -6.92 1.59 -21.21
N ALA A 161 -6.21 2.63 -21.65
CA ALA A 161 -5.50 2.65 -22.93
C ALA A 161 -4.21 1.82 -22.94
N LYS A 162 -3.68 1.42 -21.77
CA LYS A 162 -2.39 0.72 -21.61
C LYS A 162 -1.20 1.50 -22.22
N GLU A 163 -1.24 2.81 -22.08
CA GLU A 163 -0.23 3.71 -22.65
C GLU A 163 1.14 3.57 -21.96
N ASN A 164 2.21 3.80 -22.71
CA ASN A 164 3.58 3.59 -22.25
C ASN A 164 4.20 4.87 -21.68
N LEU A 165 3.96 5.14 -20.39
CA LEU A 165 4.45 6.35 -19.69
C LEU A 165 5.97 6.45 -19.57
N SER A 166 6.55 7.64 -19.65
CA SER A 166 7.95 7.89 -19.22
C SER A 166 8.17 7.57 -17.73
N ILE A 167 9.44 7.55 -17.30
CA ILE A 167 9.81 7.28 -15.90
C ILE A 167 9.14 8.30 -14.95
N GLU A 168 9.19 9.59 -15.30
CA GLU A 168 8.61 10.67 -14.48
C GLU A 168 7.07 10.62 -14.45
N GLU A 169 6.43 10.35 -15.58
CA GLU A 169 4.97 10.21 -15.64
C GLU A 169 4.49 8.99 -14.83
N ALA A 170 5.20 7.86 -14.92
CA ALA A 170 4.88 6.67 -14.14
C ALA A 170 5.08 6.90 -12.63
N ARG A 171 6.13 7.63 -12.22
CA ARG A 171 6.35 8.06 -10.83
C ARG A 171 5.20 8.94 -10.34
N THR A 172 4.83 9.95 -11.12
CA THR A 172 3.75 10.89 -10.77
C THR A 172 2.39 10.20 -10.69
N ALA A 173 2.10 9.27 -11.60
CA ALA A 173 0.89 8.45 -11.57
C ALA A 173 0.85 7.54 -10.34
N ALA A 174 1.94 6.83 -10.03
CA ALA A 174 2.03 5.96 -8.85
C ALA A 174 1.83 6.76 -7.55
N LEU A 175 2.46 7.93 -7.44
CA LEU A 175 2.27 8.85 -6.31
C LEU A 175 0.82 9.34 -6.21
N SER A 176 0.21 9.77 -7.32
CA SER A 176 -1.15 10.30 -7.32
C SER A 176 -2.15 9.30 -6.76
N PHE A 177 -2.07 8.03 -7.19
CA PHE A 177 -2.91 6.97 -6.63
C PHE A 177 -2.57 6.61 -5.18
N PHE A 178 -1.29 6.65 -4.80
CA PHE A 178 -0.86 6.44 -3.43
C PHE A 178 -1.45 7.50 -2.48
N MET A 179 -1.40 8.78 -2.86
CA MET A 179 -1.88 9.89 -2.02
C MET A 179 -3.39 9.84 -1.79
N ILE A 180 -4.15 9.26 -2.72
CA ILE A 180 -5.60 9.01 -2.53
C ILE A 180 -5.91 7.63 -1.91
N LYS A 181 -4.88 6.88 -1.48
CA LYS A 181 -4.96 5.54 -0.88
C LYS A 181 -5.56 4.46 -1.81
N ASP A 182 -5.47 4.63 -3.13
CA ASP A 182 -5.78 3.59 -4.11
C ASP A 182 -4.50 2.80 -4.43
N TYR A 183 -4.08 1.97 -3.47
CA TYR A 183 -2.82 1.21 -3.56
C TYR A 183 -2.81 0.23 -4.75
N LYS A 184 -3.96 -0.33 -5.12
CA LYS A 184 -4.04 -1.28 -6.24
C LYS A 184 -3.67 -0.62 -7.57
N LYS A 185 -4.14 0.61 -7.82
CA LYS A 185 -3.75 1.35 -9.02
C LYS A 185 -2.35 1.94 -8.94
N SER A 186 -1.90 2.35 -7.75
CA SER A 186 -0.52 2.77 -7.53
C SER A 186 0.48 1.67 -7.92
N ILE A 187 0.19 0.40 -7.53
CA ILE A 187 0.97 -0.78 -7.90
C ILE A 187 1.10 -0.94 -9.42
N ILE A 188 0.04 -0.71 -10.20
CA ILE A 188 0.06 -0.87 -11.67
C ILE A 188 1.15 0.00 -12.28
N PHE A 189 1.19 1.28 -11.90
CA PHE A 189 2.19 2.22 -12.42
C PHE A 189 3.58 1.94 -11.86
N LEU A 190 3.68 1.54 -10.59
CA LEU A 190 4.96 1.25 -9.97
C LEU A 190 5.63 0.00 -10.56
N GLU A 191 4.86 -1.03 -10.95
CA GLU A 191 5.39 -2.17 -11.69
C GLU A 191 5.86 -1.79 -13.10
N ALA A 192 5.12 -0.92 -13.79
CA ALA A 192 5.52 -0.41 -15.10
C ALA A 192 6.84 0.38 -15.00
N LEU A 193 6.95 1.22 -13.97
CA LEU A 193 8.18 1.95 -13.63
C LEU A 193 9.34 0.98 -13.34
N TYR A 194 9.13 -0.01 -12.48
CA TYR A 194 10.13 -1.01 -12.12
C TYR A 194 10.69 -1.74 -13.36
N LYS A 195 9.82 -2.18 -14.27
CA LYS A 195 10.23 -2.83 -15.52
C LYS A 195 11.10 -1.93 -16.40
N LYS A 196 10.77 -0.64 -16.49
CA LYS A 196 11.56 0.34 -17.26
C LYS A 196 12.93 0.55 -16.64
N ILE A 197 12.98 0.70 -15.32
CA ILE A 197 14.22 0.94 -14.57
C ILE A 197 15.16 -0.27 -14.63
N LEU A 198 14.65 -1.49 -14.50
CA LEU A 198 15.45 -2.71 -14.67
C LEU A 198 16.11 -2.82 -16.05
N ASN A 199 15.45 -2.31 -17.09
CA ASN A 199 15.99 -2.32 -18.46
C ASN A 199 16.98 -1.18 -18.73
N ASN A 200 17.05 -0.18 -17.85
CA ASN A 200 17.98 0.94 -17.98
C ASN A 200 19.32 0.61 -17.29
N LYS A 201 20.36 0.39 -18.10
CA LYS A 201 21.71 0.01 -17.64
C LYS A 201 22.41 1.06 -16.79
N GLU A 202 21.97 2.32 -16.85
CA GLU A 202 22.56 3.43 -16.10
C GLU A 202 21.94 3.61 -14.70
N THR A 203 20.87 2.86 -14.38
CA THR A 203 20.21 2.99 -13.08
C THR A 203 21.09 2.45 -11.95
N ASP A 204 21.20 3.23 -10.87
CA ASP A 204 21.78 2.77 -9.62
C ASP A 204 20.96 1.59 -9.05
N ILE A 205 21.67 0.57 -8.58
CA ILE A 205 21.07 -0.58 -7.90
C ILE A 205 20.29 -0.17 -6.65
N SER A 206 20.68 0.92 -6.00
CA SER A 206 19.96 1.47 -4.83
C SER A 206 18.53 1.89 -5.19
N GLU A 207 18.33 2.45 -6.38
CA GLU A 207 17.01 2.84 -6.89
C GLU A 207 16.13 1.63 -7.17
N ILE A 208 16.71 0.57 -7.76
CA ILE A 208 16.01 -0.71 -7.96
C ILE A 208 15.52 -1.26 -6.63
N TYR A 209 16.39 -1.31 -5.62
CA TYR A 209 16.05 -1.83 -4.29
C TYR A 209 14.96 -1.01 -3.60
N ASN A 210 15.02 0.31 -3.72
CA ASN A 210 14.00 1.18 -3.14
C ASN A 210 12.61 0.97 -3.77
N ILE A 211 12.55 0.76 -5.10
CA ILE A 211 11.30 0.45 -5.80
C ILE A 211 10.77 -0.93 -5.40
N GLU A 212 11.65 -1.92 -5.27
CA GLU A 212 11.27 -3.26 -4.80
C GLU A 212 10.65 -3.19 -3.40
N ILE A 213 11.32 -2.51 -2.47
CA ILE A 213 10.84 -2.26 -1.10
C ILE A 213 9.45 -1.60 -1.11
N LEU A 214 9.28 -0.57 -1.94
CA LEU A 214 8.03 0.16 -2.06
C LEU A 214 6.91 -0.71 -2.65
N LEU A 215 7.18 -1.47 -3.71
CA LEU A 215 6.22 -2.42 -4.31
C LEU A 215 5.76 -3.44 -3.28
N ILE A 216 6.70 -4.05 -2.55
CA ILE A 216 6.40 -5.03 -1.50
C ILE A 216 5.50 -4.40 -0.42
N SER A 217 5.82 -3.19 0.03
CA SER A 217 5.05 -2.46 1.03
C SER A 217 3.61 -2.16 0.55
N LEU A 218 3.46 -1.81 -0.73
CA LEU A 218 2.14 -1.62 -1.34
C LEU A 218 1.37 -2.92 -1.50
N TYR A 219 2.01 -4.04 -1.88
CA TYR A 219 1.32 -5.33 -1.94
C TYR A 219 0.77 -5.74 -0.57
N ILE A 220 1.57 -5.59 0.50
CA ILE A 220 1.12 -5.86 1.87
C ILE A 220 -0.08 -4.97 2.22
N SER A 221 -0.01 -3.68 1.89
CA SER A 221 -1.05 -2.71 2.25
C SER A 221 -2.32 -2.82 1.42
N ALA A 222 -2.23 -3.38 0.21
CA ALA A 222 -3.35 -3.69 -0.67
C ALA A 222 -3.96 -5.09 -0.45
N ASP A 223 -3.43 -5.86 0.52
CA ASP A 223 -3.77 -7.27 0.79
C ASP A 223 -3.54 -8.20 -0.41
N GLU A 224 -2.54 -7.90 -1.25
CA GLU A 224 -2.15 -8.66 -2.44
C GLU A 224 -0.98 -9.62 -2.13
N LEU A 225 -1.08 -10.36 -1.02
CA LEU A 225 0.02 -11.14 -0.45
C LEU A 225 0.58 -12.23 -1.38
N ASN A 226 -0.27 -12.86 -2.18
CA ASN A 226 0.19 -13.87 -3.16
C ASN A 226 1.07 -13.26 -4.25
N ARG A 227 0.71 -12.07 -4.75
CA ARG A 227 1.50 -11.33 -5.72
C ARG A 227 2.83 -10.89 -5.12
N ALA A 228 2.82 -10.49 -3.85
CA ALA A 228 4.05 -10.17 -3.12
C ALA A 228 5.00 -11.38 -3.03
N ILE A 229 4.51 -12.59 -2.73
CA ILE A 229 5.34 -13.80 -2.71
C ILE A 229 6.00 -14.03 -4.07
N THR A 230 5.22 -14.01 -5.16
CA THR A 230 5.78 -14.23 -6.50
C THR A 230 6.85 -13.19 -6.83
N PHE A 231 6.64 -11.94 -6.44
CA PHE A 231 7.61 -10.87 -6.64
C PHE A 231 8.89 -11.06 -5.80
N LEU A 232 8.77 -11.44 -4.53
CA LEU A 232 9.91 -11.75 -3.66
C LEU A 232 10.72 -12.94 -4.18
N GLU A 233 10.04 -14.00 -4.65
CA GLU A 233 10.69 -15.17 -5.25
C GLU A 233 11.44 -14.80 -6.54
N GLN A 234 10.90 -13.89 -7.35
CA GLN A 234 11.60 -13.35 -8.51
C GLN A 234 12.88 -12.60 -8.10
N ILE A 235 12.81 -11.73 -7.08
CA ILE A 235 13.99 -10.99 -6.58
C ILE A 235 15.06 -11.96 -6.04
N LEU A 236 14.65 -12.96 -5.24
CA LEU A 236 15.55 -13.96 -4.65
C LEU A 236 16.17 -14.91 -5.69
N SER A 237 15.55 -15.06 -6.86
CA SER A 237 16.14 -15.84 -7.96
C SER A 237 17.36 -15.17 -8.61
N ASN A 238 17.56 -13.87 -8.37
CA ASN A 238 18.71 -13.13 -8.87
C ASN A 238 19.99 -13.52 -8.11
N LYS A 239 20.92 -14.20 -8.80
CA LYS A 239 22.19 -14.66 -8.22
C LYS A 239 23.13 -13.53 -7.78
N ASN A 240 22.92 -12.31 -8.28
CA ASN A 240 23.78 -11.16 -8.01
C ASN A 240 23.22 -10.21 -6.94
N ILE A 241 22.16 -10.62 -6.23
CA ILE A 241 21.58 -9.83 -5.15
C ILE A 241 22.62 -9.59 -4.03
N LYS A 242 22.72 -8.35 -3.55
CA LYS A 242 23.58 -8.02 -2.39
C LYS A 242 23.02 -8.67 -1.12
N GLU A 243 23.89 -9.14 -0.23
CA GLU A 243 23.45 -9.91 0.95
C GLU A 243 22.54 -9.10 1.88
N ASP A 244 22.81 -7.80 2.09
CA ASP A 244 21.94 -6.94 2.92
C ASP A 244 20.52 -6.82 2.36
N HIS A 245 20.40 -6.68 1.03
CA HIS A 245 19.10 -6.63 0.37
C HIS A 245 18.42 -7.99 0.38
N LYS A 246 19.18 -9.07 0.13
CA LYS A 246 18.67 -10.45 0.25
C LYS A 246 18.15 -10.74 1.65
N MET A 247 18.84 -10.29 2.70
CA MET A 247 18.40 -10.39 4.08
C MET A 247 17.10 -9.64 4.30
N TYR A 248 16.99 -8.40 3.81
CA TYR A 248 15.74 -7.64 3.87
C TYR A 248 14.59 -8.37 3.15
N ILE A 249 14.81 -8.86 1.93
CA ILE A 249 13.80 -9.58 1.14
C ILE A 249 13.35 -10.86 1.84
N ASN A 250 14.29 -11.64 2.40
CA ASN A 250 13.99 -12.83 3.21
C ASN A 250 13.17 -12.50 4.46
N ARG A 251 13.51 -11.38 5.12
CA ARG A 251 12.79 -10.85 6.28
C ARG A 251 11.31 -10.58 5.95
N ILE A 252 11.05 -9.88 4.85
CA ILE A 252 9.68 -9.61 4.41
C ILE A 252 8.98 -10.89 3.94
N TYR A 253 9.69 -11.79 3.26
CA TYR A 253 9.11 -13.05 2.81
C TYR A 253 8.58 -13.88 3.99
N MET A 254 9.34 -13.98 5.07
CA MET A 254 8.87 -14.63 6.29
C MET A 254 7.58 -14.00 6.84
N TYR A 255 7.52 -12.67 6.87
CA TYR A 255 6.33 -11.95 7.32
C TYR A 255 5.10 -12.21 6.45
N ILE A 256 5.28 -12.27 5.12
CA ILE A 256 4.18 -12.55 4.20
C ILE A 256 3.69 -13.99 4.32
N LEU A 257 4.60 -14.97 4.45
CA LEU A 257 4.24 -16.37 4.72
C LEU A 257 3.46 -16.51 6.03
N TYR A 258 3.94 -15.84 7.08
CA TYR A 258 3.25 -15.72 8.36
C TYR A 258 1.84 -15.13 8.18
N LYS A 259 1.70 -14.04 7.43
CA LYS A 259 0.39 -13.43 7.14
C LYS A 259 -0.50 -14.27 6.22
N LEU A 260 0.02 -15.13 5.34
CA LEU A 260 -0.79 -15.97 4.45
C LEU A 260 -1.33 -17.23 5.11
N SER A 261 -0.86 -17.59 6.31
CA SER A 261 -1.29 -18.81 7.02
C SER A 261 -0.88 -20.12 6.35
N ASP A 262 0.03 -20.09 5.37
CA ASP A 262 0.64 -21.30 4.81
C ASP A 262 1.67 -21.84 5.80
N ASN A 263 1.18 -22.51 6.85
CA ASN A 263 1.99 -22.93 7.99
C ASN A 263 3.12 -23.89 7.58
N ASP A 264 2.89 -24.75 6.57
CA ASP A 264 3.91 -25.70 6.10
C ASP A 264 5.04 -24.96 5.37
N LYS A 265 4.70 -24.07 4.43
CA LYS A 265 5.70 -23.26 3.73
C LYS A 265 6.43 -22.31 4.68
N PHE A 266 5.70 -21.69 5.62
CA PHE A 266 6.26 -20.85 6.66
C PHE A 266 7.25 -21.60 7.55
N LEU A 267 6.88 -22.78 8.07
CA LEU A 267 7.76 -23.59 8.93
C LEU A 267 8.98 -24.11 8.19
N SER A 268 8.83 -24.52 6.93
CA SER A 268 9.93 -24.92 6.07
C SER A 268 10.92 -23.77 5.91
N LYS A 269 10.43 -22.59 5.53
CA LYS A 269 11.26 -21.39 5.34
C LYS A 269 11.88 -20.87 6.64
N TYR A 270 11.14 -20.96 7.75
CA TYR A 270 11.63 -20.64 9.09
C TYR A 270 12.89 -21.44 9.44
N LYS A 271 12.84 -22.77 9.25
CA LYS A 271 13.97 -23.66 9.51
C LYS A 271 15.15 -23.38 8.57
N GLU A 272 14.86 -23.20 7.28
CA GLU A 272 15.86 -22.86 6.26
C GLU A 272 16.63 -21.59 6.63
N LEU A 273 15.91 -20.49 6.90
CA LEU A 273 16.54 -19.20 7.18
C LEU A 273 17.21 -19.15 8.56
N LYS A 274 16.63 -19.81 9.58
CA LYS A 274 17.28 -19.96 10.88
C LYS A 274 18.67 -20.61 10.74
N SER A 275 18.76 -21.68 9.92
CA SER A 275 20.01 -22.37 9.65
C SER A 275 20.95 -21.55 8.78
N TYR A 276 20.45 -20.93 7.71
CA TYR A 276 21.26 -20.16 6.76
C TYR A 276 21.97 -18.99 7.45
N TYR A 277 21.24 -18.23 8.28
CA TYR A 277 21.79 -17.09 9.03
C TYR A 277 22.42 -17.47 10.37
N LYS A 278 22.39 -18.76 10.75
CA LYS A 278 22.89 -19.26 12.05
C LYS A 278 22.42 -18.40 13.23
N LEU A 279 21.11 -18.12 13.30
CA LEU A 279 20.56 -17.09 14.19
C LEU A 279 20.88 -17.29 15.68
N ASP A 280 21.08 -18.53 16.11
CA ASP A 280 21.44 -18.86 17.49
C ASP A 280 22.85 -18.30 17.86
N GLU A 281 23.77 -18.21 16.89
CA GLU A 281 25.14 -17.70 17.05
C GLU A 281 25.35 -16.31 16.40
N ALA A 282 24.35 -15.81 15.66
CA ALA A 282 24.41 -14.57 14.89
C ALA A 282 24.78 -13.33 15.74
N LYS A 283 25.50 -12.39 15.12
CA LYS A 283 25.93 -11.12 15.73
C LYS A 283 24.86 -10.02 15.57
N GLU A 284 25.19 -8.84 16.07
CA GLU A 284 24.31 -7.66 16.05
C GLU A 284 23.84 -7.22 14.66
N GLU A 285 24.57 -7.53 13.60
CA GLU A 285 24.16 -7.22 12.21
C GLU A 285 22.85 -7.93 11.80
N TYR A 286 22.54 -9.06 12.46
CA TYR A 286 21.30 -9.82 12.26
C TYR A 286 20.20 -9.46 13.27
N ALA A 287 20.37 -8.39 14.06
CA ALA A 287 19.38 -7.97 15.06
C ALA A 287 17.95 -7.86 14.50
N PRO A 288 17.70 -7.32 13.29
CA PRO A 288 16.35 -7.28 12.72
C PRO A 288 15.73 -8.67 12.49
N LEU A 289 16.55 -9.66 12.07
CA LEU A 289 16.09 -11.04 11.91
C LEU A 289 15.86 -11.71 13.27
N ILE A 290 16.76 -11.50 14.24
CA ILE A 290 16.60 -12.03 15.60
C ILE A 290 15.31 -11.50 16.22
N PHE A 291 15.01 -10.21 16.04
CA PHE A 291 13.79 -9.58 16.52
C PHE A 291 12.54 -10.23 15.91
N ASP A 292 12.50 -10.42 14.59
CA ASP A 292 11.38 -11.08 13.93
C ASP A 292 11.22 -12.55 14.36
N PHE A 293 12.32 -13.28 14.45
CA PHE A 293 12.31 -14.69 14.86
C PHE A 293 11.92 -14.87 16.32
N ALA A 294 12.14 -13.86 17.18
CA ALA A 294 11.63 -13.88 18.55
C ALA A 294 10.09 -13.93 18.57
N PHE A 295 9.41 -13.12 17.75
CA PHE A 295 7.96 -13.18 17.60
C PHE A 295 7.48 -14.47 16.93
N TYR A 296 8.13 -14.89 15.85
CA TYR A 296 7.75 -16.14 15.18
C TYR A 296 7.85 -17.35 16.11
N SER A 297 8.93 -17.45 16.90
CA SER A 297 9.10 -18.51 17.89
C SER A 297 7.94 -18.54 18.90
N TYR A 298 7.54 -17.37 19.40
CA TYR A 298 6.41 -17.25 20.33
C TYR A 298 5.10 -17.78 19.73
N PHE A 299 4.74 -17.36 18.52
CA PHE A 299 3.51 -17.81 17.86
C PHE A 299 3.58 -19.27 17.39
N LEU A 300 4.78 -19.80 17.18
CA LEU A 300 5.02 -21.23 16.99
C LEU A 300 5.01 -22.04 18.29
N LYS A 301 4.66 -21.41 19.42
CA LYS A 301 4.57 -22.02 20.76
C LYS A 301 5.93 -22.44 21.34
N ASP A 302 7.04 -21.93 20.81
CA ASP A 302 8.40 -22.10 21.33
C ASP A 302 8.82 -20.85 22.11
N ILE A 303 8.29 -20.74 23.33
CA ILE A 303 8.50 -19.57 24.20
C ILE A 303 9.95 -19.48 24.67
N ASP A 304 10.62 -20.61 24.89
CA ASP A 304 12.01 -20.62 25.36
C ASP A 304 12.97 -20.04 24.29
N THR A 305 12.78 -20.41 23.02
CA THR A 305 13.54 -19.80 21.91
C THR A 305 13.21 -18.31 21.78
N SER A 306 11.94 -17.92 21.93
CA SER A 306 11.53 -16.51 21.91
C SER A 306 12.25 -15.68 22.99
N ILE A 307 12.25 -16.17 24.24
CA ILE A 307 12.97 -15.55 25.37
C ILE A 307 14.46 -15.45 25.08
N SER A 308 15.06 -16.51 24.52
CA SER A 308 16.48 -16.53 24.16
C SER A 308 16.82 -15.42 23.14
N TYR A 309 16.00 -15.26 22.10
CA TYR A 309 16.21 -14.22 21.09
C TYR A 309 16.00 -12.81 21.64
N PHE A 310 14.99 -12.57 22.48
CA PHE A 310 14.82 -11.25 23.11
C PHE A 310 15.97 -10.91 24.08
N LYS A 311 16.48 -11.89 24.84
CA LYS A 311 17.69 -11.70 25.68
C LYS A 311 18.90 -11.33 24.84
N LYS A 312 19.09 -12.05 23.72
CA LYS A 312 20.18 -11.79 22.78
C LYS A 312 20.08 -10.40 22.17
N LEU A 313 18.89 -10.00 21.73
CA LEU A 313 18.62 -8.66 21.20
C LEU A 313 18.94 -7.57 22.22
N ASN A 314 18.52 -7.77 23.47
CA ASN A 314 18.80 -6.83 24.57
C ASN A 314 20.31 -6.72 24.88
N SER A 315 21.08 -7.80 24.70
CA SER A 315 22.54 -7.82 24.92
C SER A 315 23.33 -6.99 23.92
N PHE A 316 22.74 -6.63 22.77
CA PHE A 316 23.41 -5.78 21.78
C PHE A 316 23.40 -4.30 22.16
N HIS A 317 22.60 -3.89 23.15
CA HIS A 317 22.53 -2.50 23.64
C HIS A 317 22.30 -1.45 22.52
N LYS A 318 21.53 -1.83 21.48
CA LYS A 318 21.22 -0.97 20.33
C LYS A 318 20.08 0.00 20.66
N LEU A 319 20.33 1.29 20.52
CA LEU A 319 19.38 2.35 20.88
C LEU A 319 18.06 2.28 20.07
N GLU A 320 18.11 1.79 18.84
CA GLU A 320 16.93 1.59 17.99
C GLU A 320 15.90 0.62 18.59
N TYR A 321 16.30 -0.27 19.51
CA TYR A 321 15.36 -1.20 20.17
C TYR A 321 14.81 -0.69 21.50
N SER A 322 15.20 0.51 21.94
CA SER A 322 14.68 1.11 23.19
C SER A 322 13.17 1.33 23.15
N VAL A 323 12.60 1.58 21.96
CA VAL A 323 11.16 1.79 21.74
C VAL A 323 10.32 0.52 21.91
N TYR A 324 10.96 -0.66 22.02
CA TYR A 324 10.28 -1.96 22.10
C TYR A 324 10.19 -2.53 23.51
N TYR A 325 10.54 -1.79 24.56
CA TYR A 325 10.32 -2.21 25.95
C TYR A 325 10.81 -3.65 26.24
N LEU A 326 12.02 -4.00 25.77
CA LEU A 326 12.50 -5.39 25.75
C LEU A 326 12.51 -6.06 27.14
N TYR A 327 12.72 -5.28 28.21
CA TYR A 327 12.65 -5.79 29.59
C TYR A 327 11.25 -6.28 29.95
N GLN A 328 10.23 -5.46 29.70
CA GLN A 328 8.84 -5.80 29.96
C GLN A 328 8.35 -6.94 29.06
N ILE A 329 8.83 -7.02 27.81
CA ILE A 329 8.55 -8.19 26.97
C ILE A 329 9.11 -9.48 27.59
N LEU A 330 10.37 -9.43 28.06
CA LEU A 330 10.96 -10.60 28.71
C LEU A 330 10.19 -10.98 29.98
N GLU A 331 9.72 -10.01 30.75
CA GLU A 331 8.86 -10.23 31.92
C GLU A 331 7.55 -10.92 31.51
N TYR A 332 6.82 -10.35 30.54
CA TYR A 332 5.59 -10.92 29.97
C TYR A 332 5.78 -12.38 29.54
N LEU A 333 6.82 -12.67 28.76
CA LEU A 333 7.09 -14.03 28.27
C LEU A 333 7.36 -15.02 29.41
N ASN A 334 8.09 -14.59 30.44
CA ASN A 334 8.34 -15.41 31.62
C ASN A 334 7.05 -15.66 32.42
N GLU A 335 6.17 -14.67 32.55
CA GLU A 335 4.87 -14.84 33.21
C GLU A 335 3.95 -15.77 32.43
N VAL A 336 3.86 -15.64 31.10
CA VAL A 336 3.12 -16.58 30.24
C VAL A 336 3.62 -18.02 30.42
N ASN A 337 4.94 -18.22 30.47
CA ASN A 337 5.53 -19.55 30.64
C ASN A 337 5.25 -20.15 32.03
N LYS A 338 5.36 -19.32 33.08
CA LYS A 338 5.00 -19.70 34.45
C LYS A 338 3.51 -20.03 34.58
N ALA A 339 2.65 -19.19 34.02
CA ALA A 339 1.20 -19.36 34.00
C ALA A 339 0.81 -20.66 33.29
N PHE A 340 1.40 -20.95 32.12
CA PHE A 340 1.18 -22.22 31.42
C PHE A 340 1.53 -23.43 32.30
N THR A 341 2.69 -23.39 32.94
CA THR A 341 3.15 -24.48 33.83
C THR A 341 2.20 -24.65 35.02
N GLN A 342 1.81 -23.54 35.66
CA GLN A 342 0.93 -23.54 36.83
C GLN A 342 -0.47 -24.04 36.47
N LEU A 343 -1.10 -23.47 35.45
CA LEU A 343 -2.43 -23.87 34.98
C LEU A 343 -2.45 -25.35 34.57
N THR A 344 -1.43 -25.82 33.85
CA THR A 344 -1.34 -27.24 33.45
C THR A 344 -1.23 -28.16 34.68
N LYS A 345 -0.39 -27.79 35.67
CA LYS A 345 -0.27 -28.56 36.93
C LYS A 345 -1.58 -28.59 37.70
N LEU A 346 -2.23 -27.45 37.86
CA LEU A 346 -3.51 -27.34 38.57
C LEU A 346 -4.55 -28.22 37.88
N ARG A 347 -4.69 -28.10 36.55
CA ARG A 347 -5.68 -28.84 35.75
C ARG A 347 -5.47 -30.36 35.79
N ASN A 348 -4.22 -30.83 35.86
CA ASN A 348 -3.92 -32.26 36.06
C ASN A 348 -4.24 -32.77 37.47
N ALA A 349 -4.23 -31.90 38.49
CA ALA A 349 -4.46 -32.25 39.89
C ALA A 349 -5.93 -32.05 40.31
N MET A 350 -6.75 -31.38 39.49
CA MET A 350 -8.11 -31.01 39.82
C MET A 350 -9.06 -32.22 39.87
N LYS A 351 -9.86 -32.30 40.93
CA LYS A 351 -11.16 -32.95 40.86
C LYS A 351 -12.15 -31.95 40.27
N LEU A 352 -12.96 -32.37 39.30
CA LEU A 352 -14.05 -31.56 38.74
C LEU A 352 -14.88 -30.94 39.88
N ASN A 353 -15.08 -29.62 39.86
CA ASN A 353 -15.98 -28.82 40.71
C ASN A 353 -15.45 -28.38 42.09
N ASP A 354 -14.13 -28.34 42.31
CA ASP A 354 -13.59 -27.74 43.54
C ASP A 354 -13.52 -26.20 43.41
N GLU A 355 -14.29 -25.49 44.26
CA GLU A 355 -14.41 -24.03 44.26
C GLU A 355 -13.06 -23.31 44.43
N LYS A 356 -12.06 -23.98 45.02
CA LYS A 356 -10.70 -23.44 45.17
C LYS A 356 -10.08 -23.03 43.84
N TYR A 357 -10.45 -23.69 42.75
CA TYR A 357 -9.88 -23.47 41.42
C TYR A 357 -10.74 -22.61 40.51
N LYS A 358 -11.78 -21.96 41.06
CA LYS A 358 -12.63 -21.06 40.30
C LYS A 358 -11.83 -19.84 39.83
N ASN A 359 -11.98 -19.50 38.55
CA ASN A 359 -11.31 -18.38 37.86
C ASN A 359 -9.78 -18.52 37.81
N GLU A 360 -9.27 -19.75 37.76
CA GLU A 360 -7.86 -20.01 37.43
C GLU A 360 -7.65 -19.92 35.91
N ASN A 361 -7.33 -18.71 35.44
CA ASN A 361 -7.11 -18.38 34.02
C ASN A 361 -5.78 -17.62 33.83
N TYR A 362 -5.36 -17.40 32.59
CA TYR A 362 -4.08 -16.72 32.32
C TYR A 362 -4.02 -15.27 32.84
N GLU A 363 -5.12 -14.52 32.72
CA GLU A 363 -5.20 -13.11 33.14
C GLU A 363 -4.94 -12.92 34.65
N LYS A 364 -5.16 -13.96 35.47
CA LYS A 364 -4.83 -13.93 36.90
C LYS A 364 -3.33 -13.94 37.19
N TYR A 365 -2.52 -14.49 36.29
CA TYR A 365 -1.10 -14.73 36.49
C TYR A 365 -0.19 -13.74 35.76
N ILE A 366 -0.78 -12.86 34.94
CA ILE A 366 -0.04 -11.96 34.06
C ILE A 366 -0.50 -10.54 34.33
N ASP A 367 0.44 -9.62 34.54
CA ASP A 367 0.11 -8.21 34.75
C ASP A 367 -0.57 -7.61 33.50
N SER A 368 -1.68 -6.90 33.71
CA SER A 368 -2.40 -6.19 32.65
C SER A 368 -1.53 -5.19 31.88
N GLU A 369 -0.60 -4.50 32.56
CA GLU A 369 0.30 -3.55 31.90
C GLU A 369 1.24 -4.27 30.91
N LEU A 370 1.69 -5.48 31.26
CA LEU A 370 2.54 -6.30 30.40
C LEU A 370 1.78 -6.81 29.16
N ILE A 371 0.48 -7.09 29.28
CA ILE A 371 -0.39 -7.44 28.15
C ILE A 371 -0.48 -6.26 27.17
N ASP A 372 -0.72 -5.05 27.69
CA ASP A 372 -0.83 -3.84 26.87
C ASP A 372 0.50 -3.52 26.16
N ILE A 373 1.62 -3.66 26.87
CA ILE A 373 2.97 -3.49 26.29
C ILE A 373 3.22 -4.53 25.19
N TRP A 374 2.84 -5.80 25.40
CA TRP A 374 2.98 -6.83 24.39
C TRP A 374 2.21 -6.51 23.09
N GLU A 375 0.96 -6.05 23.21
CA GLU A 375 0.16 -5.65 22.04
C GLU A 375 0.73 -4.41 21.33
N LEU A 376 1.20 -3.43 22.10
CA LEU A 376 1.87 -2.24 21.56
C LEU A 376 3.10 -2.64 20.75
N VAL A 377 3.99 -3.43 21.34
CA VAL A 377 5.25 -3.80 20.69
C VAL A 377 5.01 -4.73 19.50
N LEU A 378 4.04 -5.65 19.59
CA LEU A 378 3.63 -6.44 18.44
C LEU A 378 3.15 -5.55 17.28
N SER A 379 2.41 -4.49 17.58
CA SER A 379 1.93 -3.54 16.58
C SER A 379 3.08 -2.73 15.96
N LEU A 380 4.04 -2.28 16.78
CA LEU A 380 5.26 -1.62 16.30
C LEU A 380 6.10 -2.55 15.41
N TRP A 381 6.30 -3.79 15.84
CA TRP A 381 7.00 -4.82 15.06
C TRP A 381 6.33 -5.04 13.70
N GLN A 382 5.01 -5.21 13.65
CA GLN A 382 4.28 -5.34 12.38
C GLN A 382 4.42 -4.10 11.48
N GLY A 383 4.56 -2.91 12.06
CA GLY A 383 4.82 -1.67 11.32
C GLY A 383 6.17 -1.66 10.58
N THR A 384 7.17 -2.39 11.07
CA THR A 384 8.53 -2.40 10.48
C THR A 384 8.62 -3.05 9.09
N PHE A 385 7.57 -3.73 8.63
CA PHE A 385 7.51 -4.41 7.33
C PHE A 385 6.92 -3.55 6.21
N ILE A 386 6.42 -2.35 6.54
CA ILE A 386 5.82 -1.42 5.58
C ILE A 386 6.71 -0.18 5.51
N LYS A 387 7.25 0.12 4.33
CA LYS A 387 8.10 1.29 4.08
C LYS A 387 7.60 2.05 2.86
N PHE A 388 7.13 3.28 3.09
CA PHE A 388 6.66 4.15 2.02
C PHE A 388 7.60 5.32 1.72
N ASP A 389 8.69 5.46 2.46
CA ASP A 389 9.58 6.62 2.42
C ASP A 389 9.99 7.03 0.99
N TYR A 390 10.19 6.03 0.14
CA TYR A 390 10.65 6.25 -1.23
C TYR A 390 9.62 6.88 -2.17
N ILE A 391 8.32 6.64 -1.96
CA ILE A 391 7.29 7.14 -2.91
C ILE A 391 7.23 8.66 -2.93
N THR A 392 7.59 9.28 -1.81
CA THR A 392 7.65 10.74 -1.61
C THR A 392 9.05 11.31 -1.69
N SER A 393 10.12 10.49 -1.72
CA SER A 393 11.50 10.99 -1.66
C SER A 393 12.03 11.50 -3.01
N ASN A 394 11.50 10.96 -4.12
CA ASN A 394 12.04 11.17 -5.47
C ASN A 394 11.14 12.01 -6.38
N THR A 395 9.94 12.36 -5.93
CA THR A 395 9.14 13.43 -6.51
C THR A 395 9.54 14.70 -5.80
N THR A 396 9.64 15.82 -6.53
CA THR A 396 10.03 17.13 -5.98
C THR A 396 9.41 17.31 -4.60
N GLN A 397 10.26 17.47 -3.59
CA GLN A 397 9.84 17.67 -2.21
C GLN A 397 8.88 18.86 -2.20
N ASN A 398 7.61 18.57 -1.96
CA ASN A 398 6.44 19.44 -2.09
C ASN A 398 5.91 19.58 -3.54
N PRO A 399 4.56 19.65 -3.70
CA PRO A 399 3.97 20.08 -4.96
C PRO A 399 4.69 21.33 -5.45
N GLU A 400 4.98 21.39 -6.76
CA GLU A 400 5.74 22.51 -7.31
C GLU A 400 5.09 23.85 -6.91
N ASN A 401 3.75 23.87 -6.76
CA ASN A 401 2.94 25.03 -6.41
C ASN A 401 3.31 26.24 -7.28
N LYS A 402 3.70 25.98 -8.53
CA LYS A 402 4.14 27.00 -9.48
C LYS A 402 2.96 27.59 -10.25
N MET A 403 1.80 26.95 -10.19
CA MET A 403 0.60 27.34 -10.91
C MET A 403 -0.59 27.47 -9.97
N ASP A 404 -1.42 28.49 -10.19
CA ASP A 404 -2.72 28.61 -9.52
C ASP A 404 -3.76 27.71 -10.23
N ILE A 405 -3.65 26.40 -10.00
CA ILE A 405 -4.53 25.40 -10.62
C ILE A 405 -5.99 25.65 -10.25
N ASP A 406 -6.28 26.10 -9.01
CA ASP A 406 -7.66 26.34 -8.58
C ASP A 406 -8.28 27.52 -9.34
N LYS A 407 -7.52 28.60 -9.57
CA LYS A 407 -7.94 29.71 -10.42
C LYS A 407 -8.19 29.25 -11.86
N ILE A 408 -7.26 28.49 -12.46
CA ILE A 408 -7.43 27.99 -13.84
C ILE A 408 -8.68 27.11 -13.94
N LEU A 409 -8.88 26.19 -12.98
CA LEU A 409 -10.06 25.35 -12.95
C LEU A 409 -11.34 26.17 -12.74
N ALA A 410 -11.34 27.20 -11.89
CA ALA A 410 -12.48 28.09 -11.71
C ALA A 410 -12.82 28.89 -12.99
N GLU A 411 -11.81 29.41 -13.69
CA GLU A 411 -11.99 30.06 -15.00
C GLU A 411 -12.61 29.09 -16.02
N LEU A 412 -12.25 27.81 -15.95
CA LEU A 412 -12.77 26.75 -16.82
C LEU A 412 -14.13 26.16 -16.38
N ASN A 413 -14.48 26.26 -15.10
CA ASN A 413 -15.67 25.67 -14.46
C ASN A 413 -16.86 26.65 -14.36
N ASN A 414 -16.69 27.92 -14.74
CA ASN A 414 -17.83 28.79 -15.04
C ASN A 414 -18.71 28.30 -16.22
N ALA A 415 -18.45 27.08 -16.70
CA ALA A 415 -19.35 26.22 -17.46
C ALA A 415 -19.48 24.83 -16.77
N SER A 416 -20.67 24.55 -16.21
CA SER A 416 -21.22 23.28 -15.71
C SER A 416 -20.73 22.69 -14.37
N ASN A 417 -21.70 22.55 -13.45
CA ASN A 417 -21.61 21.91 -12.12
C ASN A 417 -22.38 20.57 -12.05
N GLU A 418 -22.11 19.88 -10.93
CA GLU A 418 -22.86 18.81 -10.21
C GLU A 418 -22.33 17.38 -10.40
N ASN A 419 -21.65 16.81 -9.40
CA ASN A 419 -22.08 16.22 -8.11
C ASN A 419 -22.59 14.78 -8.24
N ASP A 420 -21.99 13.85 -7.49
CA ASP A 420 -22.73 13.06 -6.49
C ASP A 420 -21.81 12.19 -5.62
N ASN A 421 -22.18 12.08 -4.35
CA ASN A 421 -21.63 11.16 -3.37
C ASN A 421 -22.80 10.60 -2.56
N ILE A 422 -22.98 9.28 -2.56
CA ILE A 422 -23.85 8.58 -1.60
C ILE A 422 -23.07 7.41 -1.01
N LYS A 423 -23.00 7.33 0.32
CA LYS A 423 -22.62 6.13 1.06
C LYS A 423 -23.81 5.65 1.88
N ASN A 424 -24.24 4.42 1.64
CA ASN A 424 -25.19 3.70 2.48
C ASN A 424 -24.47 3.01 3.65
N THR A 425 -25.05 3.09 4.84
CA THR A 425 -24.68 2.31 6.03
C THR A 425 -25.65 1.15 6.22
N ASN A 426 -25.15 -0.09 6.16
CA ASN A 426 -25.91 -1.30 6.49
C ASN A 426 -25.74 -1.66 7.98
N LEU A 427 -26.84 -2.04 8.65
CA LEU A 427 -26.86 -2.61 10.01
C LEU A 427 -26.37 -4.09 10.00
N ASN A 428 -25.59 -4.50 11.00
CA ASN A 428 -25.04 -5.87 11.11
C ASN A 428 -25.97 -6.80 11.91
N GLU A 429 -26.30 -7.97 11.37
CA GLU A 429 -27.24 -8.93 12.01
C GLU A 429 -26.72 -9.56 13.31
N ILE A 430 -25.40 -9.63 13.49
CA ILE A 430 -24.79 -10.20 14.68
C ILE A 430 -25.21 -9.50 15.98
N ASP A 431 -25.58 -8.22 15.93
CA ASP A 431 -26.00 -7.48 17.12
C ASP A 431 -27.33 -7.99 17.70
N LYS A 432 -28.12 -8.74 16.92
CA LYS A 432 -29.39 -9.35 17.38
C LYS A 432 -29.15 -10.41 18.46
N ILE A 433 -28.00 -11.09 18.50
CA ILE A 433 -27.73 -12.19 19.46
C ILE A 433 -27.83 -11.72 20.92
N TYR A 434 -27.52 -10.45 21.16
CA TYR A 434 -27.47 -9.83 22.47
C TYR A 434 -28.83 -9.61 23.12
N SER A 435 -29.91 -9.62 22.31
CA SER A 435 -31.28 -9.48 22.77
C SER A 435 -31.94 -10.81 23.13
N LEU A 436 -31.30 -11.94 22.80
CA LEU A 436 -31.86 -13.26 23.04
C LEU A 436 -31.83 -13.60 24.55
N ASN A 437 -32.76 -14.42 25.03
CA ASN A 437 -32.55 -15.12 26.30
C ASN A 437 -31.60 -16.32 26.10
N LEU A 438 -31.08 -16.90 27.19
CA LEU A 438 -30.09 -17.98 27.13
C LEU A 438 -30.61 -19.22 26.36
N ASN A 439 -31.89 -19.59 26.50
CA ASN A 439 -32.47 -20.72 25.78
C ASN A 439 -32.54 -20.49 24.27
N ASN A 440 -32.95 -19.29 23.84
CA ASN A 440 -33.00 -18.91 22.43
C ASN A 440 -31.58 -18.81 21.85
N PHE A 441 -30.62 -18.32 22.63
CA PHE A 441 -29.22 -18.33 22.26
C PHE A 441 -28.67 -19.77 22.09
N LYS A 442 -28.96 -20.68 23.04
CA LYS A 442 -28.62 -22.11 22.90
C LYS A 442 -29.22 -22.73 21.63
N LYS A 443 -30.49 -22.43 21.31
CA LYS A 443 -31.13 -22.91 20.07
C LYS A 443 -30.41 -22.39 18.82
N LEU A 444 -30.06 -21.10 18.78
CA LEU A 444 -29.29 -20.50 17.70
C LEU A 444 -27.94 -21.21 17.53
N CYS A 445 -27.21 -21.43 18.63
CA CYS A 445 -25.92 -22.13 18.60
C CYS A 445 -26.04 -23.57 18.10
N LYS A 446 -27.04 -24.33 18.57
CA LYS A 446 -27.29 -25.71 18.11
C LYS A 446 -27.55 -25.75 16.60
N ASN A 447 -28.39 -24.84 16.10
CA ASN A 447 -28.68 -24.70 14.67
C ASN A 447 -27.41 -24.36 13.87
N LEU A 448 -26.63 -23.38 14.32
CA LEU A 448 -25.36 -23.00 13.67
C LEU A 448 -24.40 -24.19 13.59
N ILE A 449 -24.21 -24.92 14.69
CA ILE A 449 -23.29 -26.07 14.75
C ILE A 449 -23.74 -27.18 13.79
N GLN A 450 -25.03 -27.49 13.76
CA GLN A 450 -25.58 -28.57 12.94
C GLN A 450 -25.62 -28.21 11.46
N ASN A 451 -26.14 -27.03 11.12
CA ASN A 451 -26.51 -26.68 9.75
C ASN A 451 -25.46 -25.85 9.02
N LYS A 452 -24.61 -25.09 9.74
CA LYS A 452 -23.55 -24.27 9.12
C LYS A 452 -22.17 -24.90 9.22
N LEU A 453 -21.86 -25.51 10.36
CA LEU A 453 -20.55 -26.14 10.57
C LEU A 453 -20.55 -27.64 10.22
N SER A 454 -21.72 -28.27 10.04
CA SER A 454 -21.84 -29.70 9.74
C SER A 454 -21.34 -30.60 10.87
N TYR A 455 -21.72 -30.29 12.12
CA TYR A 455 -21.37 -31.08 13.30
C TYR A 455 -22.60 -31.64 14.01
N SER A 456 -22.48 -32.86 14.52
CA SER A 456 -23.47 -33.48 15.41
C SER A 456 -23.05 -33.31 16.87
N ILE A 457 -23.94 -32.70 17.66
CA ILE A 457 -23.71 -32.45 19.10
C ILE A 457 -23.91 -33.73 19.89
N MET A 458 -22.92 -34.12 20.68
CA MET A 458 -22.97 -35.26 21.59
C MET A 458 -23.50 -34.85 22.96
N GLN A 459 -22.94 -33.77 23.54
CA GLN A 459 -23.35 -33.26 24.84
C GLN A 459 -23.01 -31.78 25.02
N GLU A 460 -23.72 -31.12 25.94
CA GLU A 460 -23.28 -29.83 26.49
C GLU A 460 -22.05 -30.07 27.39
N TYR A 461 -21.08 -29.17 27.28
CA TYR A 461 -19.88 -29.17 28.12
C TYR A 461 -19.92 -27.96 29.04
N THR A 462 -19.59 -28.14 30.30
CA THR A 462 -19.50 -27.06 31.29
C THR A 462 -18.09 -27.04 31.84
N ASP A 463 -17.38 -25.94 31.61
CA ASP A 463 -16.15 -25.63 32.31
C ASP A 463 -16.52 -24.87 33.59
N ASN A 464 -16.10 -25.40 34.74
CA ASN A 464 -16.33 -24.79 36.04
C ASN A 464 -15.08 -24.06 36.57
N VAL A 465 -13.98 -24.08 35.81
CA VAL A 465 -12.67 -23.52 36.18
C VAL A 465 -12.52 -22.11 35.61
N ILE A 466 -12.89 -21.90 34.34
CA ILE A 466 -12.78 -20.58 33.69
C ILE A 466 -14.16 -19.92 33.64
N SER A 467 -14.29 -18.74 34.26
CA SER A 467 -15.43 -17.86 34.01
C SER A 467 -14.95 -16.42 33.80
N TYR A 468 -15.46 -15.79 32.74
CA TYR A 468 -15.24 -14.36 32.48
C TYR A 468 -16.53 -13.59 32.69
N ASN A 469 -16.41 -12.36 33.20
CA ASN A 469 -17.56 -11.49 33.46
C ASN A 469 -18.03 -10.72 32.19
N TYR A 470 -17.64 -11.18 30.99
CA TYR A 470 -17.91 -10.49 29.72
C TYR A 470 -19.25 -10.85 29.07
N GLY A 471 -19.94 -11.87 29.59
CA GLY A 471 -21.25 -12.31 29.13
C GLY A 471 -21.35 -13.84 29.05
N ASP A 472 -22.47 -14.32 28.49
CA ASP A 472 -22.75 -15.75 28.44
C ASP A 472 -21.90 -16.49 27.42
N GLU A 473 -21.72 -17.78 27.66
CA GLU A 473 -21.10 -18.72 26.75
C GLU A 473 -21.80 -20.07 26.78
N VAL A 474 -21.68 -20.80 25.67
CA VAL A 474 -22.18 -22.17 25.57
C VAL A 474 -21.11 -23.04 24.93
N ASN A 475 -20.84 -24.19 25.53
CA ASN A 475 -19.82 -25.13 25.08
C ASN A 475 -20.47 -26.47 24.75
N TYR A 476 -20.06 -27.07 23.63
CA TYR A 476 -20.59 -28.35 23.16
C TYR A 476 -19.44 -29.27 22.75
N LEU A 477 -19.53 -30.54 23.12
CA LEU A 477 -18.74 -31.59 22.50
C LEU A 477 -19.52 -32.14 21.31
N ALA A 478 -18.91 -32.07 20.14
CA ALA A 478 -19.53 -32.45 18.87
C ALA A 478 -18.53 -33.22 17.99
N TYR A 479 -19.02 -33.98 17.02
CA TYR A 479 -18.19 -34.62 16.00
C TYR A 479 -18.65 -34.19 14.61
N HIS A 480 -17.70 -34.01 13.68
CA HIS A 480 -18.04 -33.65 12.31
C HIS A 480 -18.81 -34.79 11.65
N ILE A 481 -19.86 -34.50 10.88
CA ILE A 481 -20.77 -35.53 10.34
C ILE A 481 -20.07 -36.60 9.47
N THR A 482 -18.93 -36.25 8.86
CA THR A 482 -18.12 -37.17 8.05
C THR A 482 -17.02 -37.90 8.82
N LYS A 483 -16.83 -37.61 10.10
CA LYS A 483 -15.79 -38.21 10.95
C LYS A 483 -16.37 -39.17 11.98
N SER A 484 -15.50 -39.93 12.63
CA SER A 484 -15.89 -40.86 13.69
C SER A 484 -16.52 -40.10 14.88
N ARG A 485 -17.49 -40.73 15.55
CA ARG A 485 -18.06 -40.21 16.81
C ARG A 485 -17.04 -40.07 17.93
N LYS A 486 -15.88 -40.75 17.81
CA LYS A 486 -14.75 -40.62 18.74
C LYS A 486 -13.88 -39.39 18.46
N ASP A 487 -13.95 -38.80 17.27
CA ASP A 487 -13.19 -37.60 16.90
C ASP A 487 -13.93 -36.34 17.37
N LEU A 488 -13.95 -36.13 18.69
CA LEU A 488 -14.64 -35.01 19.31
C LEU A 488 -13.94 -33.67 19.04
N THR A 489 -14.75 -32.65 18.87
CA THR A 489 -14.38 -31.24 18.75
C THR A 489 -15.15 -30.45 19.79
N LEU A 490 -14.44 -29.64 20.57
CA LEU A 490 -15.05 -28.72 21.52
C LEU A 490 -15.45 -27.44 20.80
N ILE A 491 -16.73 -27.13 20.73
CA ILE A 491 -17.25 -25.93 20.08
C ILE A 491 -17.77 -24.97 21.15
N SER A 492 -17.13 -23.81 21.27
CA SER A 492 -17.51 -22.74 22.19
C SER A 492 -18.07 -21.56 21.42
N VAL A 493 -19.28 -21.11 21.78
CA VAL A 493 -19.90 -19.91 21.22
C VAL A 493 -20.09 -18.88 22.33
N LYS A 494 -19.43 -17.73 22.18
CA LYS A 494 -19.48 -16.65 23.16
C LYS A 494 -20.55 -15.61 22.78
N ARG A 495 -21.15 -14.98 23.78
CA ARG A 495 -22.07 -13.86 23.64
C ARG A 495 -21.57 -12.66 24.43
N TRP A 496 -20.35 -12.24 24.11
CA TRP A 496 -19.67 -11.15 24.81
C TRP A 496 -19.87 -9.82 24.08
N LYS A 497 -19.95 -8.72 24.84
CA LYS A 497 -20.11 -7.34 24.32
C LYS A 497 -18.88 -6.51 24.62
N ASN A 498 -18.61 -5.54 23.73
CA ASN A 498 -17.71 -4.41 23.96
C ASN A 498 -16.28 -4.77 24.42
N THR A 499 -15.81 -5.97 24.13
CA THR A 499 -14.46 -6.42 24.48
C THR A 499 -13.72 -6.80 23.21
N GLU A 500 -12.45 -6.43 23.12
CA GLU A 500 -11.52 -7.12 22.24
C GLU A 500 -11.04 -8.38 22.97
N VAL A 501 -10.95 -9.51 22.27
CA VAL A 501 -10.45 -10.76 22.86
C VAL A 501 -8.95 -10.84 22.64
N GLY A 502 -8.20 -10.83 23.74
CA GLY A 502 -6.74 -11.01 23.78
C GLY A 502 -6.30 -12.47 23.63
N GLU A 503 -5.00 -12.67 23.49
CA GLU A 503 -4.39 -13.98 23.22
C GLU A 503 -4.50 -14.95 24.39
N LEU A 504 -4.45 -14.45 25.62
CA LEU A 504 -4.60 -15.24 26.85
C LEU A 504 -5.92 -16.02 26.90
N ILE A 505 -7.02 -15.40 26.44
CA ILE A 505 -8.34 -16.06 26.36
C ILE A 505 -8.31 -17.23 25.37
N ILE A 506 -7.54 -17.11 24.29
CA ILE A 506 -7.39 -18.18 23.29
C ILE A 506 -6.54 -19.31 23.85
N ARG A 507 -5.54 -19.01 24.68
CA ARG A 507 -4.78 -20.02 25.43
C ARG A 507 -5.64 -20.75 26.45
N ASP A 508 -6.49 -20.02 27.17
CA ASP A 508 -7.47 -20.60 28.10
C ASP A 508 -8.43 -21.55 27.37
N PHE A 509 -8.93 -21.16 26.19
CA PHE A 509 -9.73 -22.04 25.34
C PHE A 509 -8.97 -23.30 24.90
N LEU A 510 -7.70 -23.18 24.51
CA LEU A 510 -6.88 -24.33 24.13
C LEU A 510 -6.70 -25.32 25.30
N LEU A 511 -6.53 -24.82 26.53
CA LEU A 511 -6.49 -25.68 27.72
C LEU A 511 -7.82 -26.42 27.91
N MET A 512 -8.95 -25.71 27.75
CA MET A 512 -10.30 -26.33 27.83
C MET A 512 -10.50 -27.42 26.76
N VAL A 513 -9.98 -27.22 25.54
CA VAL A 513 -9.99 -28.26 24.50
C VAL A 513 -9.25 -29.50 24.95
N ASN A 514 -8.05 -29.34 25.53
CA ASN A 514 -7.23 -30.46 26.01
C ASN A 514 -7.95 -31.27 27.10
N GLU A 515 -8.60 -30.59 28.04
CA GLU A 515 -9.29 -31.21 29.17
C GLU A 515 -10.57 -31.94 28.80
N SER A 516 -11.31 -31.38 27.85
CA SER A 516 -12.56 -31.97 27.38
C SER A 516 -12.37 -33.31 26.66
N GLY A 517 -11.12 -33.73 26.41
CA GLY A 517 -10.78 -34.91 25.61
C GLY A 517 -11.00 -34.69 24.11
N ALA A 518 -11.33 -33.48 23.69
CA ALA A 518 -11.49 -33.15 22.28
C ALA A 518 -10.15 -33.13 21.54
N LYS A 519 -10.17 -33.62 20.31
CA LYS A 519 -8.99 -33.60 19.43
C LYS A 519 -8.66 -32.17 19.02
N ASN A 520 -9.68 -31.36 18.73
CA ASN A 520 -9.58 -29.98 18.26
C ASN A 520 -10.66 -29.09 18.91
N GLY A 521 -10.53 -27.77 18.76
CA GLY A 521 -11.51 -26.79 19.24
C GLY A 521 -11.99 -25.81 18.17
N ILE A 522 -13.24 -25.35 18.28
CA ILE A 522 -13.79 -24.23 17.51
C ILE A 522 -14.29 -23.17 18.48
N LEU A 523 -13.77 -21.95 18.38
CA LEU A 523 -14.21 -20.80 19.16
C LEU A 523 -14.92 -19.79 18.25
N ILE A 524 -16.15 -19.43 18.58
CA ILE A 524 -16.97 -18.48 17.81
C ILE A 524 -17.18 -17.22 18.65
N LEU A 525 -16.69 -16.09 18.16
CA LEU A 525 -16.67 -14.82 18.87
C LEU A 525 -17.48 -13.74 18.13
N PRO A 526 -18.33 -12.99 18.84
CA PRO A 526 -19.07 -11.86 18.26
C PRO A 526 -18.26 -10.56 18.27
N VAL A 527 -17.00 -10.62 18.68
CA VAL A 527 -16.11 -9.48 18.89
C VAL A 527 -14.85 -9.58 18.03
N ARG A 528 -14.04 -8.52 18.06
CA ARG A 528 -12.73 -8.49 17.39
C ARG A 528 -11.69 -9.20 18.26
N LEU A 529 -10.66 -9.70 17.59
CA LEU A 529 -9.46 -10.25 18.22
C LEU A 529 -8.37 -9.18 18.23
N SER A 530 -7.58 -9.14 19.29
CA SER A 530 -6.34 -8.36 19.34
C SER A 530 -5.33 -8.85 18.29
N ASN A 531 -4.23 -8.12 18.09
CA ASN A 531 -3.24 -8.53 17.10
C ASN A 531 -2.56 -9.84 17.51
N SER A 532 -2.20 -9.99 18.79
CA SER A 532 -1.59 -11.23 19.27
C SER A 532 -2.58 -12.39 19.21
N ALA A 533 -3.86 -12.15 19.53
CA ALA A 533 -4.91 -13.17 19.48
C ALA A 533 -5.14 -13.70 18.06
N LYS A 534 -5.20 -12.81 17.06
CA LYS A 534 -5.29 -13.20 15.65
C LYS A 534 -4.12 -14.10 15.26
N SER A 535 -2.91 -13.67 15.59
CA SER A 535 -1.68 -14.39 15.26
C SER A 535 -1.60 -15.75 15.93
N TYR A 536 -1.89 -15.82 17.22
CA TYR A 536 -1.86 -17.08 17.98
C TYR A 536 -2.90 -18.07 17.47
N ALA A 537 -4.15 -17.64 17.24
CA ALA A 537 -5.20 -18.49 16.69
C ALA A 537 -4.83 -19.03 15.30
N LYS A 538 -4.22 -18.19 14.46
CA LYS A 538 -3.91 -18.48 13.07
C LYS A 538 -2.80 -19.53 12.89
N HIS A 539 -1.81 -19.53 13.79
CA HIS A 539 -0.70 -20.49 13.78
C HIS A 539 -0.92 -21.67 14.72
N ASN A 540 -2.14 -21.85 15.23
CA ASN A 540 -2.51 -22.98 16.05
C ASN A 540 -3.36 -23.98 15.26
N ASP A 541 -2.80 -25.16 15.06
CA ASP A 541 -3.37 -26.29 14.34
C ASP A 541 -4.51 -26.99 15.11
N LYS A 542 -4.59 -26.83 16.44
CA LYS A 542 -5.57 -27.50 17.29
C LYS A 542 -6.87 -26.72 17.46
N ILE A 543 -6.87 -25.41 17.19
CA ILE A 543 -8.03 -24.54 17.38
C ILE A 543 -8.38 -23.77 16.12
N THR A 544 -9.66 -23.51 15.90
CA THR A 544 -10.16 -22.64 14.85
C THR A 544 -10.99 -21.54 15.49
N VAL A 545 -10.68 -20.28 15.16
CA VAL A 545 -11.41 -19.12 15.72
C VAL A 545 -12.19 -18.42 14.62
N TYR A 546 -13.50 -18.34 14.78
CA TYR A 546 -14.39 -17.56 13.92
C TYR A 546 -14.66 -16.19 14.54
N THR A 547 -14.25 -15.15 13.83
CA THR A 547 -14.37 -13.75 14.26
C THR A 547 -15.77 -13.18 14.02
N ARG A 548 -16.03 -11.96 14.52
CA ARG A 548 -17.29 -11.22 14.33
C ARG A 548 -17.80 -11.23 12.87
N SER A 549 -16.93 -11.02 11.88
CA SER A 549 -17.36 -10.96 10.47
C SER A 549 -17.84 -12.33 9.96
N GLN A 550 -17.11 -13.40 10.29
CA GLN A 550 -17.47 -14.78 9.93
C GLN A 550 -18.72 -15.22 10.68
N PHE A 551 -18.84 -14.90 11.97
CA PHE A 551 -20.04 -15.18 12.75
C PHE A 551 -21.25 -14.42 12.19
N ASN A 552 -21.10 -13.14 11.85
CA ASN A 552 -22.15 -12.38 11.16
C ASN A 552 -22.55 -13.05 9.83
N SER A 553 -21.59 -13.59 9.07
CA SER A 553 -21.87 -14.35 7.84
C SER A 553 -22.68 -15.63 8.11
N PHE A 554 -22.37 -16.37 9.18
CA PHE A 554 -23.15 -17.54 9.59
C PHE A 554 -24.59 -17.20 9.95
N LEU A 555 -24.85 -15.96 10.39
CA LEU A 555 -26.17 -15.48 10.81
C LEU A 555 -27.03 -14.92 9.67
N LYS A 556 -26.43 -14.47 8.56
CA LYS A 556 -27.11 -13.86 7.37
C LYS A 556 -28.21 -14.69 6.71
N SER A 557 -28.43 -15.93 7.15
CA SER A 557 -29.51 -16.81 6.68
C SER A 557 -30.38 -17.38 7.80
N ASN A 558 -30.19 -16.95 9.06
CA ASN A 558 -30.88 -17.50 10.23
C ASN A 558 -31.97 -16.57 10.79
N PHE A 559 -32.12 -15.36 10.22
CA PHE A 559 -33.13 -14.36 10.60
C PHE A 559 -34.12 -14.03 9.46
N THR A 560 -34.21 -14.89 8.45
CA THR A 560 -35.35 -14.91 7.54
C THR A 560 -36.50 -15.62 8.24
N ASN A 561 -37.51 -14.84 8.64
CA ASN A 561 -38.82 -15.37 9.05
C ASN A 561 -39.46 -16.16 7.91
#